data_AF-A0A518BDR4-F1
#
_entry.id   AF-A0A518BDR4-F1
#
_cell.length_a   1.000
_cell.length_b   1.000
_cell.length_c   1.000
_cell.angle_alpha   90.00
_cell.angle_beta   90.00
_cell.angle_gamma   90.00
#
_symmetry.space_group_name_H-M   'P 1'
#
loop_
_entity.id
_entity.type
_entity.pdbx_description
1 polymer ?
#
loop_
_entity_poly.entity_id
_entity_poly.type
_entity_poly.pdbx_seq_one_letter_code
_entity_poly.pdbx_strand_id
1 'polypeptide(L)'
;MNLRPSTALASAALLAAIGHSQELPLSAPPLAMASASATAIAPSLTSGGVDADSPGHRAEAALAGPLGAGYRATSPLFELRGGGASFAAPVLASAGPLLAAVEPRILVASGDTVALYGAGFATGGTPAVTFAGLAASNVTVVSDTELSVDTPLLTNPFGNPLGPIDVRVTTAAGVAEVDQAAIASPAYVQTSPGRIGGNFTVTHMGQPGATGIPSWATALPGVVIPIGGIGGAIELPIIFFTYGAEILDASGVSSSTYPIPDDPALVGAVLQFQTIIIDSIVPLVASFTNTVDVEILP
;
A
#
# COMPACT_ATOMS: atom_id res chain seq x y z
N MET A 1 -2.79 81.30 -9.00
CA MET A 1 -2.53 81.08 -10.43
C MET A 1 -2.75 79.60 -10.71
N ASN A 2 -3.78 79.28 -11.51
CA ASN A 2 -4.01 78.11 -12.39
C ASN A 2 -3.51 76.71 -11.98
N LEU A 3 -4.18 75.58 -12.23
CA LEU A 3 -5.47 75.15 -12.82
C LEU A 3 -5.52 73.62 -12.50
N ARG A 4 -6.54 73.12 -11.79
CA ARG A 4 -7.57 72.15 -12.26
C ARG A 4 -7.20 70.63 -12.42
N PRO A 5 -8.21 69.71 -12.37
CA PRO A 5 -8.14 68.34 -11.79
C PRO A 5 -8.73 67.20 -12.68
N SER A 6 -8.85 65.97 -12.16
CA SER A 6 -9.90 64.97 -12.48
C SER A 6 -9.90 63.82 -11.44
N THR A 7 -10.87 63.56 -10.54
CA THR A 7 -12.24 62.96 -10.64
C THR A 7 -12.27 61.57 -11.30
N ALA A 8 -12.95 60.50 -10.84
CA ALA A 8 -14.16 60.31 -10.00
C ALA A 8 -14.11 58.92 -9.28
N LEU A 9 -14.57 58.68 -8.03
CA LEU A 9 -15.93 58.65 -7.46
C LEU A 9 -16.85 57.54 -8.01
N ALA A 10 -17.19 56.54 -7.17
CA ALA A 10 -18.57 56.33 -6.67
C ALA A 10 -18.69 55.09 -5.74
N SER A 11 -19.32 55.34 -4.58
CA SER A 11 -19.82 54.37 -3.60
C SER A 11 -21.13 53.69 -4.06
N ALA A 12 -21.45 52.51 -3.49
CA ALA A 12 -22.56 52.33 -2.53
C ALA A 12 -23.25 50.93 -2.57
N ALA A 13 -23.40 50.38 -1.37
CA ALA A 13 -24.57 49.70 -0.78
C ALA A 13 -25.21 48.41 -1.39
N LEU A 14 -25.03 47.31 -0.64
CA LEU A 14 -26.06 46.50 0.07
C LEU A 14 -27.40 46.17 -0.63
N LEU A 15 -27.65 44.88 -0.91
CA LEU A 15 -28.94 44.24 -0.62
C LEU A 15 -28.83 42.71 -0.59
N ALA A 16 -29.48 42.08 0.40
CA ALA A 16 -29.73 40.65 0.50
C ALA A 16 -31.12 40.31 -0.10
N ALA A 17 -31.21 39.21 -0.86
CA ALA A 17 -32.41 38.39 -1.08
C ALA A 17 -31.96 37.09 -1.78
N ILE A 18 -32.07 35.93 -1.11
CA ILE A 18 -33.12 34.89 -1.28
C ILE A 18 -33.11 34.24 -2.67
N GLY A 19 -33.01 32.91 -2.66
CA GLY A 19 -32.52 32.08 -3.76
C GLY A 19 -33.43 31.95 -4.97
N HIS A 20 -32.85 31.38 -6.03
CA HIS A 20 -33.53 30.63 -7.08
C HIS A 20 -32.52 29.62 -7.66
N SER A 21 -32.85 28.35 -7.53
CA SER A 21 -32.22 27.23 -8.22
C SER A 21 -32.42 27.41 -9.73
N GLN A 22 -31.34 27.42 -10.50
CA GLN A 22 -31.41 27.13 -11.93
C GLN A 22 -30.54 25.91 -12.20
N GLU A 23 -31.23 24.79 -12.40
CA GLU A 23 -30.67 23.60 -13.04
C GLU A 23 -30.23 23.97 -14.46
N LEU A 24 -28.94 23.80 -14.75
CA LEU A 24 -28.47 23.69 -16.12
C LEU A 24 -28.47 22.20 -16.50
N PRO A 25 -28.91 21.84 -17.72
CA PRO A 25 -29.20 20.47 -18.10
C PRO A 25 -27.90 19.65 -18.18
N LEU A 26 -27.88 18.50 -17.50
CA LEU A 26 -26.86 17.47 -17.70
C LEU A 26 -26.87 17.06 -19.17
N SER A 27 -25.82 17.45 -19.91
CA SER A 27 -25.49 16.76 -21.16
C SER A 27 -25.18 15.31 -20.82
N ALA A 28 -25.83 14.39 -21.54
CA ALA A 28 -25.68 12.95 -21.38
C ALA A 28 -24.21 12.53 -21.18
N PRO A 29 -23.90 11.63 -20.22
CA PRO A 29 -22.55 11.11 -20.09
C PRO A 29 -22.15 10.36 -21.37
N PRO A 30 -20.88 10.42 -21.78
CA PRO A 30 -20.40 9.64 -22.90
C PRO A 30 -20.61 8.15 -22.61
N LEU A 31 -21.21 7.44 -23.57
CA LEU A 31 -21.17 5.98 -23.65
C LEU A 31 -19.69 5.55 -23.75
N ALA A 32 -19.08 5.27 -22.60
CA ALA A 32 -17.79 4.60 -22.53
C ALA A 32 -18.02 3.10 -22.57
N MET A 33 -17.96 2.55 -23.79
CA MET A 33 -17.57 1.16 -23.98
C MET A 33 -16.12 0.98 -23.55
N ALA A 34 -15.80 -0.22 -23.06
CA ALA A 34 -14.49 -0.76 -22.67
C ALA A 34 -14.20 -0.82 -21.16
N SER A 35 -14.10 -2.07 -20.72
CA SER A 35 -13.49 -2.60 -19.50
C SER A 35 -12.34 -1.78 -18.90
N ALA A 36 -12.47 -1.47 -17.61
CA ALA A 36 -11.34 -1.51 -16.68
C ALA A 36 -11.88 -2.00 -15.32
N SER A 37 -11.62 -3.25 -14.98
CA SER A 37 -11.69 -3.68 -13.58
C SER A 37 -10.69 -2.85 -12.79
N ALA A 38 -11.12 -2.18 -11.72
CA ALA A 38 -10.25 -1.49 -10.79
C ALA A 38 -10.41 -2.12 -9.40
N THR A 39 -9.33 -2.71 -8.89
CA THR A 39 -9.20 -3.03 -7.47
C THR A 39 -8.63 -1.80 -6.78
N ALA A 40 -9.35 -1.24 -5.82
CA ALA A 40 -8.86 -0.13 -5.00
C ALA A 40 -8.72 -0.58 -3.54
N ILE A 41 -7.48 -0.61 -3.03
CA ILE A 41 -7.22 -0.54 -1.60
C ILE A 41 -7.16 0.95 -1.27
N ALA A 42 -8.26 1.55 -0.83
CA ALA A 42 -8.23 2.93 -0.35
C ALA A 42 -8.10 2.94 1.18
N PRO A 43 -7.15 3.70 1.76
CA PRO A 43 -7.15 4.02 3.20
C PRO A 43 -8.34 4.94 3.61
N SER A 44 -9.25 5.25 2.68
CA SER A 44 -10.56 5.87 2.95
C SER A 44 -11.55 5.57 1.82
N LEU A 45 -12.05 4.33 1.75
CA LEU A 45 -13.17 3.98 0.88
C LEU A 45 -14.44 4.68 1.38
N THR A 46 -14.74 5.86 0.83
CA THR A 46 -15.96 6.63 1.12
C THR A 46 -17.10 6.36 0.13
N SER A 47 -16.88 5.54 -0.91
CA SER A 47 -17.96 4.94 -1.72
C SER A 47 -17.41 3.85 -2.65
N GLY A 48 -18.24 2.83 -2.93
CA GLY A 48 -17.95 1.80 -3.93
C GLY A 48 -18.67 0.49 -3.65
N GLY A 49 -19.85 0.31 -4.24
CA GLY A 49 -20.47 -0.99 -4.47
C GLY A 49 -20.85 -1.04 -5.94
N VAL A 50 -20.40 -2.06 -6.66
CA VAL A 50 -20.68 -2.23 -8.09
C VAL A 50 -21.33 -3.59 -8.26
N ASP A 51 -22.51 -3.64 -8.87
CA ASP A 51 -23.05 -4.88 -9.45
C ASP A 51 -22.45 -5.02 -10.85
N ALA A 52 -21.73 -6.11 -11.10
CA ALA A 52 -21.42 -6.56 -12.45
C ALA A 52 -22.44 -7.63 -12.82
N ASP A 53 -23.38 -7.28 -13.69
CA ASP A 53 -24.41 -8.19 -14.19
C ASP A 53 -24.06 -8.62 -15.62
N SER A 54 -24.11 -9.93 -15.86
CA SER A 54 -24.14 -10.49 -17.20
C SER A 54 -25.18 -11.61 -17.21
N PRO A 55 -25.81 -11.94 -18.36
CA PRO A 55 -26.83 -12.97 -18.41
C PRO A 55 -26.34 -14.31 -17.84
N GLY A 56 -26.72 -14.61 -16.59
CA GLY A 56 -26.36 -15.84 -15.87
C GLY A 56 -25.34 -15.70 -14.72
N HIS A 57 -24.78 -14.50 -14.44
CA HIS A 57 -23.79 -14.31 -13.38
C HIS A 57 -24.03 -13.03 -12.56
N ARG A 58 -23.94 -13.12 -11.23
CA ARG A 58 -23.98 -11.99 -10.30
C ARG A 58 -22.87 -12.15 -9.26
N ALA A 59 -22.09 -11.10 -9.02
CA ALA A 59 -21.12 -11.03 -7.93
C ALA A 59 -21.55 -9.96 -6.93
N GLU A 60 -21.61 -10.29 -5.64
CA GLU A 60 -22.01 -9.39 -4.56
C GLU A 60 -20.90 -9.38 -3.49
N ALA A 61 -20.30 -8.21 -3.25
CA ALA A 61 -19.25 -8.04 -2.24
C ALA A 61 -19.88 -7.55 -0.93
N ALA A 62 -19.52 -8.17 0.19
CA ALA A 62 -20.14 -7.80 1.45
C ALA A 62 -19.22 -8.12 2.68
N LEU A 63 -19.33 -7.39 3.80
CA LEU A 63 -18.42 -7.51 4.98
C LEU A 63 -18.99 -8.35 6.15
N ALA A 64 -18.43 -9.51 6.50
CA ALA A 64 -18.86 -10.33 7.65
C ALA A 64 -17.75 -10.39 8.72
N GLY A 65 -18.12 -10.15 9.98
CA GLY A 65 -17.30 -10.37 11.16
C GLY A 65 -18.07 -11.13 12.24
N PRO A 66 -17.42 -11.53 13.35
CA PRO A 66 -17.86 -12.58 14.28
C PRO A 66 -19.14 -12.30 15.10
N LEU A 67 -19.86 -11.20 14.85
CA LEU A 67 -21.06 -10.78 15.60
C LEU A 67 -22.33 -10.61 14.75
N GLY A 68 -22.32 -11.01 13.47
CA GLY A 68 -23.51 -11.07 12.61
C GLY A 68 -23.90 -9.75 11.91
N ALA A 69 -24.74 -9.87 10.89
CA ALA A 69 -25.21 -8.78 10.03
C ALA A 69 -26.25 -7.90 10.74
N GLY A 70 -26.02 -6.57 10.81
CA GLY A 70 -27.06 -5.67 11.34
C GLY A 70 -26.63 -4.30 11.84
N TYR A 71 -25.34 -3.94 11.85
CA TYR A 71 -24.96 -2.59 12.27
C TYR A 71 -25.20 -1.57 11.15
N ARG A 72 -26.00 -0.56 11.51
CA ARG A 72 -26.40 0.59 10.70
C ARG A 72 -25.72 1.82 11.30
N ALA A 73 -24.73 2.36 10.62
CA ALA A 73 -24.18 3.67 10.97
C ALA A 73 -24.86 4.72 10.08
N THR A 74 -25.53 5.70 10.68
CA THR A 74 -26.27 6.74 9.94
C THR A 74 -25.83 8.11 10.40
N SER A 75 -25.66 9.00 9.42
CA SER A 75 -25.67 10.45 9.61
C SER A 75 -26.85 11.06 8.85
N PRO A 76 -27.13 12.37 8.98
CA PRO A 76 -28.22 13.01 8.23
C PRO A 76 -28.10 12.94 6.71
N LEU A 77 -26.92 12.56 6.19
CA LEU A 77 -26.63 12.56 4.75
C LEU A 77 -26.32 11.16 4.18
N PHE A 78 -25.94 10.17 5.01
CA PHE A 78 -25.58 8.83 4.51
C PHE A 78 -25.91 7.70 5.52
N GLU A 79 -26.16 6.51 4.98
CA GLU A 79 -26.41 5.26 5.70
C GLU A 79 -25.44 4.18 5.21
N LEU A 80 -24.76 3.51 6.14
CA LEU A 80 -23.90 2.35 5.86
C LEU A 80 -24.58 1.06 6.33
N ARG A 81 -24.62 0.04 5.47
CA ARG A 81 -25.06 -1.33 5.80
C ARG A 81 -23.91 -2.31 5.51
N GLY A 82 -23.38 -2.96 6.55
CA GLY A 82 -22.41 -4.05 6.42
C GLY A 82 -23.06 -5.35 5.95
N GLY A 83 -22.32 -6.25 5.28
CA GLY A 83 -22.98 -7.26 4.45
C GLY A 83 -22.46 -8.69 4.25
N GLY A 84 -21.38 -9.23 4.81
CA GLY A 84 -20.92 -10.63 4.62
C GLY A 84 -20.71 -11.21 3.22
N ALA A 85 -19.46 -11.33 2.76
CA ALA A 85 -19.14 -11.95 1.46
C ALA A 85 -19.48 -13.43 1.57
N SER A 86 -20.61 -13.79 0.99
CA SER A 86 -21.04 -15.17 0.84
C SER A 86 -20.87 -15.54 -0.63
N PHE A 87 -19.93 -16.44 -0.90
CA PHE A 87 -19.78 -17.00 -2.23
C PHE A 87 -20.82 -18.11 -2.40
N ALA A 88 -21.89 -17.85 -3.16
CA ALA A 88 -22.85 -18.88 -3.52
C ALA A 88 -22.38 -19.61 -4.79
N ALA A 89 -22.08 -20.90 -4.67
CA ALA A 89 -21.92 -21.80 -5.82
C ALA A 89 -23.32 -22.25 -6.33
N PRO A 90 -23.57 -22.44 -7.65
CA PRO A 90 -22.76 -23.37 -8.45
C PRO A 90 -22.47 -22.96 -9.92
N VAL A 91 -21.48 -23.65 -10.50
CA VAL A 91 -21.09 -23.67 -11.93
C VAL A 91 -20.23 -22.50 -12.42
N LEU A 92 -19.04 -22.34 -11.84
CA LEU A 92 -17.86 -21.99 -12.63
C LEU A 92 -16.97 -23.24 -12.66
N ALA A 93 -16.78 -23.82 -13.84
CA ALA A 93 -15.69 -24.74 -14.02
C ALA A 93 -14.38 -23.96 -13.75
N SER A 94 -13.66 -24.36 -12.69
CA SER A 94 -12.23 -24.08 -12.49
C SER A 94 -11.75 -22.66 -12.81
N ALA A 95 -12.23 -21.64 -12.08
CA ALA A 95 -11.73 -20.26 -12.26
C ALA A 95 -10.30 -20.02 -11.71
N GLY A 96 -9.58 -21.06 -11.27
CA GLY A 96 -8.33 -20.90 -10.54
C GLY A 96 -8.55 -20.43 -9.09
N PRO A 97 -7.49 -20.33 -8.29
CA PRO A 97 -7.59 -19.78 -6.95
C PRO A 97 -7.81 -18.27 -6.99
N LEU A 98 -8.32 -17.70 -5.91
CA LEU A 98 -8.31 -16.27 -5.62
C LEU A 98 -7.47 -16.05 -4.35
N LEU A 99 -6.55 -15.09 -4.38
CA LEU A 99 -5.83 -14.62 -3.20
C LEU A 99 -6.29 -13.20 -2.89
N ALA A 100 -6.78 -12.97 -1.67
CA ALA A 100 -7.33 -11.68 -1.26
C ALA A 100 -6.47 -11.00 -0.20
N ALA A 101 -5.86 -11.75 0.73
CA ALA A 101 -5.08 -11.17 1.81
C ALA A 101 -4.03 -12.14 2.39
N VAL A 102 -3.02 -11.55 3.04
CA VAL A 102 -2.00 -12.21 3.87
C VAL A 102 -2.04 -11.60 5.26
N GLU A 103 -2.14 -12.42 6.29
CA GLU A 103 -2.20 -12.00 7.70
C GLU A 103 -1.14 -12.74 8.54
N PRO A 104 -0.28 -12.01 9.28
CA PRO A 104 -0.11 -10.56 9.24
C PRO A 104 0.46 -10.08 7.90
N ARG A 105 0.11 -8.85 7.49
CA ARG A 105 0.71 -8.23 6.29
C ARG A 105 2.18 -7.86 6.49
N ILE A 106 2.55 -7.44 7.70
CA ILE A 106 3.93 -7.11 8.07
C ILE A 106 4.56 -8.35 8.70
N LEU A 107 5.61 -8.85 8.04
CA LEU A 107 6.31 -10.08 8.41
C LEU A 107 7.60 -9.72 9.09
N VAL A 108 7.75 -10.11 10.36
CA VAL A 108 8.88 -9.69 11.20
C VAL A 108 10.04 -10.67 11.16
N ALA A 109 9.78 -11.94 10.84
CA ALA A 109 10.80 -12.96 10.70
C ALA A 109 10.53 -13.92 9.54
N SER A 110 11.60 -14.54 9.05
CA SER A 110 11.50 -15.67 8.14
C SER A 110 11.06 -16.92 8.88
N GLY A 111 10.19 -17.73 8.28
CA GLY A 111 9.62 -18.90 8.92
C GLY A 111 8.39 -18.61 9.79
N ASP A 112 7.94 -17.35 9.86
CA ASP A 112 6.68 -17.01 10.51
C ASP A 112 5.51 -17.72 9.81
N THR A 113 4.62 -18.30 10.62
CA THR A 113 3.35 -18.85 10.15
C THR A 113 2.39 -17.72 9.83
N VAL A 114 1.87 -17.70 8.61
CA VAL A 114 0.92 -16.69 8.13
C VAL A 114 -0.34 -17.36 7.58
N ALA A 115 -1.46 -16.66 7.69
CA ALA A 115 -2.72 -17.05 7.08
C ALA A 115 -2.89 -16.36 5.72
N LEU A 116 -3.26 -17.12 4.70
CA LEU A 116 -3.67 -16.58 3.40
C LEU A 116 -5.18 -16.74 3.25
N TYR A 117 -5.87 -15.64 2.95
CA TYR A 117 -7.32 -15.64 2.75
C TYR A 117 -7.68 -15.48 1.27
N GLY A 118 -8.70 -16.22 0.83
CA GLY A 118 -9.05 -16.29 -0.58
C GLY A 118 -10.18 -17.27 -0.86
N ALA A 119 -10.12 -17.92 -2.03
CA ALA A 119 -11.06 -18.97 -2.43
C ALA A 119 -10.40 -19.97 -3.40
N GLY A 120 -10.95 -21.18 -3.50
CA GLY A 120 -10.48 -22.20 -4.42
C GLY A 120 -9.18 -22.89 -4.00
N PHE A 121 -8.78 -22.80 -2.73
CA PHE A 121 -7.55 -23.38 -2.20
C PHE A 121 -7.61 -24.90 -2.02
N ALA A 122 -8.80 -25.50 -1.93
CA ALA A 122 -8.93 -26.95 -1.80
C ALA A 122 -8.97 -27.68 -3.15
N THR A 123 -8.91 -26.94 -4.27
CA THR A 123 -9.07 -27.52 -5.60
C THR A 123 -7.80 -28.23 -6.07
N GLY A 124 -7.86 -29.57 -6.15
CA GLY A 124 -6.80 -30.39 -6.75
C GLY A 124 -5.61 -30.68 -5.83
N GLY A 125 -5.79 -30.57 -4.51
CA GLY A 125 -4.77 -30.91 -3.51
C GLY A 125 -4.15 -29.67 -2.84
N THR A 126 -3.06 -29.87 -2.11
CA THR A 126 -2.34 -28.79 -1.42
C THR A 126 -1.71 -27.83 -2.44
N PRO A 127 -2.00 -26.52 -2.36
CA PRO A 127 -1.42 -25.52 -3.26
C PRO A 127 0.10 -25.39 -3.11
N ALA A 128 0.78 -24.93 -4.16
CA ALA A 128 2.13 -24.38 -4.02
C ALA A 128 2.03 -22.87 -3.75
N VAL A 129 2.76 -22.40 -2.73
CA VAL A 129 2.76 -20.99 -2.32
C VAL A 129 4.19 -20.46 -2.39
N THR A 130 4.35 -19.27 -2.95
CA THR A 130 5.64 -18.56 -2.99
C THR A 130 5.52 -17.13 -2.50
N PHE A 131 6.54 -16.66 -1.80
CA PHE A 131 6.73 -15.27 -1.38
C PHE A 131 7.99 -14.73 -2.06
N ALA A 132 7.88 -13.63 -2.82
CA ALA A 132 8.98 -13.11 -3.65
C ALA A 132 9.62 -14.20 -4.54
N GLY A 133 8.81 -15.13 -5.07
CA GLY A 133 9.27 -16.27 -5.86
C GLY A 133 9.95 -17.41 -5.07
N LEU A 134 10.17 -17.25 -3.76
CA LEU A 134 10.72 -18.28 -2.88
C LEU A 134 9.60 -19.19 -2.34
N ALA A 135 9.81 -20.51 -2.38
CA ALA A 135 8.81 -21.48 -1.94
C ALA A 135 8.57 -21.41 -0.43
N ALA A 136 7.30 -21.27 -0.04
CA ALA A 136 6.86 -21.41 1.34
C ALA A 136 6.95 -22.89 1.80
N SER A 137 7.01 -23.10 3.11
CA SER A 137 6.96 -24.42 3.73
C SER A 137 5.66 -24.63 4.51
N ASN A 138 5.41 -25.88 4.93
CA ASN A 138 4.28 -26.25 5.79
C ASN A 138 2.92 -25.74 5.29
N VAL A 139 2.71 -25.74 3.97
CA VAL A 139 1.44 -25.32 3.37
C VAL A 139 0.34 -26.29 3.77
N THR A 140 -0.63 -25.78 4.53
CA THR A 140 -1.79 -26.53 5.01
C THR A 140 -3.07 -25.84 4.54
N VAL A 141 -3.98 -26.63 3.96
CA VAL A 141 -5.31 -26.15 3.59
C VAL A 141 -6.19 -26.24 4.82
N VAL A 142 -6.49 -25.10 5.44
CA VAL A 142 -7.40 -25.01 6.61
C VAL A 142 -8.85 -25.11 6.14
N SER A 143 -9.17 -24.41 5.05
CA SER A 143 -10.46 -24.47 4.35
C SER A 143 -10.27 -24.09 2.88
N ASP A 144 -11.33 -24.14 2.06
CA ASP A 144 -11.25 -23.66 0.68
C ASP A 144 -10.92 -22.15 0.58
N THR A 145 -11.12 -21.41 1.67
CA THR A 145 -10.91 -19.97 1.76
C THR A 145 -9.71 -19.56 2.62
N GLU A 146 -8.98 -20.53 3.20
CA GLU A 146 -7.87 -20.24 4.11
C GLU A 146 -6.72 -21.26 3.97
N LEU A 147 -5.50 -20.75 3.80
CA LEU A 147 -4.26 -21.52 3.94
C LEU A 147 -3.49 -21.04 5.17
N SER A 148 -2.80 -21.97 5.83
CA SER A 148 -1.74 -21.66 6.78
C SER A 148 -0.41 -22.12 6.20
N VAL A 149 0.57 -21.21 6.16
CA VAL A 149 1.87 -21.43 5.50
C VAL A 149 2.99 -20.82 6.33
N ASP A 150 4.19 -21.41 6.26
CA ASP A 150 5.39 -20.81 6.84
C ASP A 150 6.18 -20.07 5.76
N THR A 151 6.52 -18.82 6.03
CA THR A 151 7.25 -17.96 5.10
C THR A 151 8.68 -18.46 4.85
N PRO A 152 9.23 -18.27 3.64
CA PRO A 152 10.63 -18.59 3.36
C PRO A 152 11.59 -17.59 4.01
N LEU A 153 12.89 -17.70 3.70
CA LEU A 153 13.87 -16.67 4.05
C LEU A 153 13.59 -15.38 3.24
N LEU A 154 13.07 -14.35 3.89
CA LEU A 154 12.64 -13.08 3.28
C LEU A 154 13.71 -11.99 3.36
N THR A 155 14.97 -12.39 3.23
CA THR A 155 16.12 -11.49 3.17
C THR A 155 16.91 -11.70 1.88
N ASN A 156 17.60 -10.66 1.44
CA ASN A 156 18.57 -10.76 0.36
C ASN A 156 19.85 -11.49 0.85
N PRO A 157 20.80 -11.82 -0.05
CA PRO A 157 22.04 -12.50 0.33
C PRO A 157 22.91 -11.78 1.37
N PHE A 158 22.65 -10.49 1.63
CA PHE A 158 23.37 -9.67 2.60
C PHE A 158 22.67 -9.60 3.96
N GLY A 159 21.48 -10.22 4.09
CA GLY A 159 20.69 -10.23 5.32
C GLY A 159 19.74 -9.04 5.48
N ASN A 160 19.60 -8.18 4.47
CA ASN A 160 18.60 -7.12 4.49
C ASN A 160 17.22 -7.70 4.14
N PRO A 161 16.13 -7.27 4.79
CA PRO A 161 14.77 -7.66 4.40
C PRO A 161 14.48 -7.31 2.95
N LEU A 162 13.59 -8.08 2.31
CA LEU A 162 13.18 -7.83 0.93
C LEU A 162 12.21 -6.63 0.78
N GLY A 163 11.64 -6.12 1.88
CA GLY A 163 10.64 -5.06 1.84
C GLY A 163 9.29 -5.57 1.31
N PRO A 164 8.56 -4.78 0.51
CA PRO A 164 7.34 -5.24 -0.16
C PRO A 164 7.59 -6.48 -1.04
N ILE A 165 6.78 -7.51 -0.89
CA ILE A 165 6.92 -8.78 -1.61
C ILE A 165 5.59 -9.25 -2.19
N ASP A 166 5.68 -9.88 -3.35
CA ASP A 166 4.55 -10.49 -4.03
C ASP A 166 4.27 -11.88 -3.44
N VAL A 167 3.00 -12.26 -3.41
CA VAL A 167 2.57 -13.58 -2.95
C VAL A 167 1.76 -14.26 -4.02
N ARG A 168 2.14 -15.50 -4.32
CA ARG A 168 1.58 -16.29 -5.40
C ARG A 168 1.12 -17.65 -4.89
N VAL A 169 -0.10 -18.02 -5.23
CA VAL A 169 -0.72 -19.31 -4.92
C VAL A 169 -1.02 -20.04 -6.23
N THR A 170 -0.50 -21.26 -6.37
CA THR A 170 -0.72 -22.13 -7.53
C THR A 170 -1.50 -23.36 -7.09
N THR A 171 -2.64 -23.61 -7.72
CA THR A 171 -3.42 -24.84 -7.56
C THR A 171 -3.49 -25.59 -8.89
N ALA A 172 -4.10 -26.78 -8.90
CA ALA A 172 -4.35 -27.50 -10.15
C ALA A 172 -5.32 -26.73 -11.09
N ALA A 173 -6.11 -25.81 -10.54
CA ALA A 173 -7.09 -25.02 -11.26
C ALA A 173 -6.54 -23.71 -11.86
N GLY A 174 -5.36 -23.26 -11.42
CA GLY A 174 -4.77 -22.01 -11.90
C GLY A 174 -3.82 -21.33 -10.92
N VAL A 175 -3.62 -20.03 -11.11
CA VAL A 175 -2.68 -19.20 -10.35
C VAL A 175 -3.38 -17.93 -9.88
N ALA A 176 -3.15 -17.55 -8.62
CA ALA A 176 -3.45 -16.24 -8.07
C ALA A 176 -2.14 -15.57 -7.64
N GLU A 177 -2.01 -14.28 -7.91
CA GLU A 177 -0.84 -13.49 -7.55
C GLU A 177 -1.30 -12.10 -7.13
N VAL A 178 -0.73 -11.61 -6.04
CA VAL A 178 -0.99 -10.27 -5.51
C VAL A 178 0.36 -9.59 -5.32
N ASP A 179 0.54 -8.49 -6.04
CA ASP A 179 1.73 -7.67 -5.96
C ASP A 179 1.79 -6.96 -4.60
N GLN A 180 2.97 -6.91 -3.97
CA GLN A 180 3.20 -6.26 -2.67
C GLN A 180 2.19 -6.67 -1.58
N ALA A 181 1.75 -7.93 -1.60
CA ALA A 181 0.75 -8.48 -0.69
C ALA A 181 1.23 -8.48 0.76
N ALA A 182 2.53 -8.66 0.99
CA ALA A 182 3.16 -8.64 2.30
C ALA A 182 4.41 -7.74 2.32
N ILE A 183 4.91 -7.43 3.51
CA ILE A 183 6.09 -6.57 3.72
C ILE A 183 7.03 -7.27 4.70
N ALA A 184 8.21 -7.67 4.24
CA ALA A 184 9.28 -8.17 5.07
C ALA A 184 9.95 -7.00 5.83
N SER A 185 9.75 -6.96 7.14
CA SER A 185 10.20 -5.92 8.06
C SER A 185 11.57 -6.25 8.68
N PRO A 186 12.37 -5.25 9.08
CA PRO A 186 12.16 -3.81 8.94
C PRO A 186 12.25 -3.32 7.49
N ALA A 187 11.35 -2.42 7.11
CA ALA A 187 11.20 -1.99 5.73
C ALA A 187 11.06 -0.48 5.59
N TYR A 188 11.60 0.06 4.50
CA TYR A 188 11.23 1.36 3.98
C TYR A 188 10.33 1.12 2.76
N VAL A 189 9.24 1.88 2.63
CA VAL A 189 8.26 1.72 1.55
C VAL A 189 7.86 3.10 1.02
N GLN A 190 7.95 3.30 -0.28
CA GLN A 190 7.40 4.50 -0.91
C GLN A 190 5.86 4.42 -0.89
N THR A 191 5.22 5.40 -0.24
CA THR A 191 3.76 5.46 -0.11
C THR A 191 3.12 6.58 -0.90
N SER A 192 3.91 7.47 -1.50
CA SER A 192 3.44 8.38 -2.54
C SER A 192 4.49 8.58 -3.64
N PRO A 193 4.06 8.74 -4.91
CA PRO A 193 4.97 8.95 -6.03
C PRO A 193 5.70 10.29 -5.89
N GLY A 194 6.98 10.34 -6.26
CA GLY A 194 7.70 11.59 -6.37
C GLY A 194 7.34 12.32 -7.66
N ARG A 195 6.93 13.58 -7.55
CA ARG A 195 6.66 14.47 -8.70
C ARG A 195 7.41 15.78 -8.53
N ILE A 196 7.95 16.32 -9.62
CA ILE A 196 8.56 17.65 -9.63
C ILE A 196 7.58 18.71 -9.06
N GLY A 197 8.11 19.63 -8.25
CA GLY A 197 7.31 20.65 -7.56
C GLY A 197 6.33 20.12 -6.50
N GLY A 198 6.28 18.81 -6.28
CA GLY A 198 5.43 18.14 -5.31
C GLY A 198 6.22 17.60 -4.11
N ASN A 199 5.65 16.58 -3.48
CA ASN A 199 6.28 15.84 -2.40
C ASN A 199 6.25 14.34 -2.72
N PHE A 200 7.15 13.58 -2.10
CA PHE A 200 6.99 12.14 -1.94
C PHE A 200 7.02 11.78 -0.47
N THR A 201 6.43 10.63 -0.15
CA THR A 201 6.32 10.09 1.19
C THR A 201 6.94 8.71 1.20
N VAL A 202 7.77 8.47 2.20
CA VAL A 202 8.33 7.16 2.48
C VAL A 202 7.97 6.79 3.90
N THR A 203 7.56 5.54 4.08
CA THR A 203 7.08 4.98 5.32
C THR A 203 8.08 3.94 5.81
N HIS A 204 8.57 4.15 7.03
CA HIS A 204 9.37 3.20 7.77
C HIS A 204 8.45 2.25 8.54
N MET A 205 8.74 0.96 8.48
CA MET A 205 8.09 -0.10 9.22
C MET A 205 9.14 -0.91 9.97
N GLY A 206 8.86 -1.28 11.22
CA GLY A 206 9.80 -1.99 12.07
C GLY A 206 9.23 -2.27 13.45
N GLN A 207 10.10 -2.53 14.42
CA GLN A 207 9.67 -2.74 15.80
C GLN A 207 9.08 -1.45 16.39
N PRO A 208 7.93 -1.50 17.11
CA PRO A 208 7.40 -0.35 17.83
C PRO A 208 8.44 0.29 18.76
N GLY A 209 8.55 1.62 18.70
CA GLY A 209 9.52 2.39 19.49
C GLY A 209 10.97 2.32 19.01
N ALA A 210 11.28 1.57 17.95
CA ALA A 210 12.60 1.57 17.36
C ALA A 210 12.95 2.95 16.78
N THR A 211 14.25 3.22 16.65
CA THR A 211 14.75 4.46 16.06
C THR A 211 15.33 4.18 14.67
N GLY A 212 14.73 4.76 13.64
CA GLY A 212 15.24 4.75 12.28
C GLY A 212 16.16 5.93 12.00
N ILE A 213 17.29 5.67 11.36
CA ILE A 213 18.18 6.70 10.83
C ILE A 213 18.17 6.57 9.31
N PRO A 214 17.22 7.25 8.63
CA PRO A 214 17.10 7.16 7.19
C PRO A 214 18.28 7.83 6.50
N SER A 215 18.78 7.18 5.47
CA SER A 215 19.81 7.69 4.59
C SER A 215 19.36 7.56 3.15
N TRP A 216 19.80 8.48 2.30
CA TRP A 216 19.67 8.35 0.87
C TRP A 216 21.01 8.58 0.20
N ALA A 217 21.30 7.75 -0.79
CA ALA A 217 22.53 7.82 -1.55
C ALA A 217 22.33 7.21 -2.95
N THR A 218 23.42 7.10 -3.69
CA THR A 218 23.52 6.24 -4.85
C THR A 218 24.22 4.94 -4.46
N ALA A 219 23.63 3.80 -4.83
CA ALA A 219 24.25 2.50 -4.72
C ALA A 219 25.53 2.46 -5.55
N LEU A 220 26.53 1.76 -5.03
CA LEU A 220 27.67 1.34 -5.82
C LEU A 220 27.44 -0.11 -6.22
N PRO A 221 27.27 -0.41 -7.52
CA PRO A 221 27.12 -1.79 -7.97
C PRO A 221 28.26 -2.68 -7.44
N GLY A 222 27.89 -3.74 -6.73
CA GLY A 222 28.83 -4.72 -6.16
C GLY A 222 29.53 -4.30 -4.87
N VAL A 223 29.22 -3.13 -4.29
CA VAL A 223 29.78 -2.72 -3.00
C VAL A 223 28.72 -2.85 -1.91
N VAL A 224 28.99 -3.76 -0.98
CA VAL A 224 28.16 -4.00 0.19
C VAL A 224 29.06 -4.05 1.42
N ILE A 225 28.69 -3.32 2.48
CA ILE A 225 29.51 -3.18 3.68
C ILE A 225 28.73 -3.73 4.88
N PRO A 226 29.02 -4.96 5.34
CA PRO A 226 28.48 -5.45 6.59
C PRO A 226 29.09 -4.67 7.75
N ILE A 227 28.28 -4.31 8.75
CA ILE A 227 28.76 -3.68 9.98
C ILE A 227 28.60 -4.68 11.13
N GLY A 228 29.72 -5.00 11.79
CA GLY A 228 29.71 -5.92 12.93
C GLY A 228 28.75 -5.44 14.03
N GLY A 229 27.84 -6.33 14.44
CA GLY A 229 26.82 -6.03 15.45
C GLY A 229 25.52 -5.42 14.92
N ILE A 230 25.39 -5.23 13.60
CA ILE A 230 24.16 -4.79 12.93
C ILE A 230 23.74 -5.90 11.96
N GLY A 231 22.46 -6.29 11.98
CA GLY A 231 21.90 -7.25 11.04
C GLY A 231 21.85 -6.68 9.62
N GLY A 232 22.23 -7.47 8.63
CA GLY A 232 22.25 -7.01 7.24
C GLY A 232 23.55 -6.30 6.85
N ALA A 233 23.47 -5.44 5.83
CA ALA A 233 24.59 -4.66 5.33
C ALA A 233 24.17 -3.34 4.66
N ILE A 234 25.10 -2.38 4.61
CA ILE A 234 24.94 -1.15 3.82
C ILE A 234 25.04 -1.50 2.34
N GLU A 235 24.04 -1.07 1.57
CA GLU A 235 24.01 -1.15 0.10
C GLU A 235 24.19 0.23 -0.56
N LEU A 236 24.11 1.31 0.23
CA LEU A 236 24.22 2.71 -0.21
C LEU A 236 25.47 3.42 0.35
N PRO A 237 26.70 3.12 -0.13
CA PRO A 237 27.93 3.54 0.56
C PRO A 237 28.46 4.95 0.25
N ILE A 238 28.02 5.65 -0.81
CA ILE A 238 28.77 6.85 -1.30
C ILE A 238 28.32 8.20 -0.72
N ILE A 239 27.08 8.43 -0.29
CA ILE A 239 26.67 9.76 0.22
C ILE A 239 25.64 9.61 1.32
N PHE A 240 25.98 9.95 2.57
CA PHE A 240 25.02 9.97 3.67
C PHE A 240 24.56 11.41 3.92
N PHE A 241 23.43 11.78 3.32
CA PHE A 241 22.58 12.77 3.98
C PHE A 241 21.64 11.99 4.90
N THR A 242 21.93 11.99 6.20
CA THR A 242 20.99 11.45 7.19
C THR A 242 19.99 12.53 7.53
N TYR A 243 18.69 12.20 7.45
CA TYR A 243 17.68 13.04 8.06
C TYR A 243 17.70 12.84 9.58
N GLY A 244 16.93 13.66 10.30
CA GLY A 244 16.72 13.46 11.73
C GLY A 244 16.26 12.04 12.00
N ALA A 245 16.67 11.49 13.14
CA ALA A 245 16.22 10.17 13.56
C ALA A 245 14.69 10.17 13.70
N GLU A 246 14.07 9.09 13.23
CA GLU A 246 12.64 8.84 13.29
C GLU A 246 12.35 7.82 14.37
N ILE A 247 11.39 8.09 15.24
CA ILE A 247 10.92 7.11 16.23
C ILE A 247 9.66 6.46 15.68
N LEU A 248 9.67 5.14 15.53
CA LEU A 248 8.52 4.38 15.09
C LEU A 248 7.45 4.41 16.19
N ASP A 249 6.20 4.65 15.79
CA ASP A 249 5.09 4.78 16.72
C ASP A 249 4.70 3.43 17.37
N ALA A 250 3.61 3.41 18.14
CA ALA A 250 3.12 2.20 18.79
C ALA A 250 2.70 1.09 17.81
N SER A 251 2.45 1.42 16.54
CA SER A 251 2.18 0.46 15.47
C SER A 251 3.46 -0.01 14.76
N GLY A 252 4.63 0.51 15.12
CA GLY A 252 5.88 0.20 14.44
C GLY A 252 6.01 0.93 13.11
N VAL A 253 5.35 2.09 12.95
CA VAL A 253 5.34 2.85 11.70
C VAL A 253 5.79 4.29 11.93
N SER A 254 6.54 4.84 10.98
CA SER A 254 6.86 6.27 10.86
C SER A 254 6.73 6.66 9.40
N SER A 255 6.33 7.89 9.09
CA SER A 255 6.27 8.39 7.71
C SER A 255 6.89 9.77 7.60
N SER A 256 7.74 9.92 6.60
CA SER A 256 8.45 11.17 6.30
C SER A 256 8.09 11.63 4.90
N THR A 257 7.81 12.92 4.78
CA THR A 257 7.46 13.58 3.52
C THR A 257 8.55 14.55 3.12
N TYR A 258 9.00 14.44 1.89
CA TYR A 258 10.13 15.17 1.36
C TYR A 258 9.69 16.01 0.16
N PRO A 259 10.02 17.32 0.11
CA PRO A 259 9.72 18.16 -1.03
C PRO A 259 10.66 17.85 -2.20
N ILE A 260 10.12 17.91 -3.41
CA ILE A 260 10.89 17.80 -4.65
C ILE A 260 10.92 19.19 -5.32
N PRO A 261 12.11 19.73 -5.63
CA PRO A 261 12.22 20.98 -6.39
C PRO A 261 11.43 20.93 -7.71
N ASP A 262 10.86 22.06 -8.12
CA ASP A 262 10.26 22.23 -9.45
C ASP A 262 11.36 22.45 -10.50
N ASP A 263 12.20 21.42 -10.68
CA ASP A 263 13.29 21.41 -11.64
C ASP A 263 13.08 20.24 -12.62
N PRO A 264 12.75 20.53 -13.89
CA PRO A 264 12.57 19.51 -14.92
C PRO A 264 13.77 18.59 -15.13
N ALA A 265 14.99 19.01 -14.75
CA ALA A 265 16.18 18.18 -14.82
C ALA A 265 16.16 16.99 -13.85
N LEU A 266 15.27 17.00 -12.85
CA LEU A 266 15.09 15.90 -11.90
C LEU A 266 14.21 14.78 -12.45
N VAL A 267 13.46 14.98 -13.55
CA VAL A 267 12.59 13.92 -14.11
C VAL A 267 13.43 12.72 -14.54
N GLY A 268 13.05 11.54 -14.06
CA GLY A 268 13.77 10.27 -14.28
C GLY A 268 14.98 10.08 -13.35
N ALA A 269 15.29 11.03 -12.47
CA ALA A 269 16.26 10.80 -11.40
C ALA A 269 15.70 9.77 -10.42
N VAL A 270 16.57 8.88 -9.94
CA VAL A 270 16.24 7.87 -8.93
C VAL A 270 16.97 8.22 -7.64
N LEU A 271 16.20 8.44 -6.58
CA LEU A 271 16.71 8.60 -5.22
C LEU A 271 16.60 7.25 -4.51
N GLN A 272 17.71 6.74 -3.99
CA GLN A 272 17.71 5.46 -3.28
C GLN A 272 17.78 5.68 -1.78
N PHE A 273 16.92 5.00 -1.03
CA PHE A 273 16.82 5.11 0.42
C PHE A 273 17.17 3.79 1.08
N GLN A 274 17.89 3.86 2.20
CA GLN A 274 18.11 2.74 3.11
C GLN A 274 18.20 3.29 4.53
N THR A 275 17.70 2.55 5.51
CA THR A 275 17.67 2.96 6.90
C THR A 275 18.42 1.97 7.78
N ILE A 276 19.13 2.49 8.79
CA ILE A 276 19.52 1.69 9.95
C ILE A 276 18.38 1.81 10.96
N ILE A 277 17.81 0.69 11.38
CA ILE A 277 16.88 0.63 12.50
C ILE A 277 17.62 0.18 13.75
N ILE A 278 17.41 0.88 14.86
CA ILE A 278 17.98 0.57 16.16
C ILE A 278 16.82 0.23 17.10
N ASP A 279 16.70 -1.06 17.44
CA ASP A 279 15.66 -1.59 18.33
C ASP A 279 16.06 -1.43 19.80
N SER A 280 17.36 -1.54 20.09
CA SER A 280 17.93 -1.32 21.42
C SER A 280 19.38 -0.85 21.31
N ILE A 281 19.81 -0.03 22.27
CA ILE A 281 21.22 0.40 22.42
C ILE A 281 21.96 -0.34 23.55
N VAL A 282 21.23 -1.07 24.40
CA VAL A 282 21.80 -1.84 25.53
C VAL A 282 21.04 -3.16 25.69
N PRO A 283 21.54 -4.29 25.13
CA PRO A 283 22.63 -4.36 24.15
C PRO A 283 22.24 -3.71 22.81
N LEU A 284 23.23 -3.40 21.97
CA LEU A 284 22.96 -2.94 20.60
C LEU A 284 22.23 -4.03 19.81
N VAL A 285 21.01 -3.73 19.39
CA VAL A 285 20.22 -4.52 18.44
C VAL A 285 19.81 -3.55 17.34
N ALA A 286 20.35 -3.76 16.15
CA ALA A 286 20.10 -2.92 15.00
C ALA A 286 20.14 -3.75 13.72
N SER A 287 19.48 -3.28 12.68
CA SER A 287 19.55 -3.89 11.35
C SER A 287 19.40 -2.86 10.23
N PHE A 288 19.76 -3.25 9.02
CA PHE A 288 19.48 -2.49 7.81
C PHE A 288 18.12 -2.87 7.22
N THR A 289 17.41 -1.90 6.66
CA THR A 289 16.20 -2.14 5.85
C THR A 289 16.56 -2.58 4.44
N ASN A 290 15.53 -2.91 3.66
CA ASN A 290 15.61 -2.92 2.20
C ASN A 290 16.07 -1.55 1.64
N THR A 291 16.50 -1.57 0.38
CA THR A 291 16.65 -0.36 -0.42
C THR A 291 15.32 -0.01 -1.09
N VAL A 292 14.99 1.28 -1.18
CA VAL A 292 13.84 1.80 -1.92
C VAL A 292 14.32 2.77 -2.98
N ASP A 293 13.90 2.54 -4.21
CA ASP A 293 14.11 3.47 -5.31
C ASP A 293 12.88 4.37 -5.47
N VAL A 294 13.11 5.69 -5.44
CA VAL A 294 12.08 6.71 -5.69
C VAL A 294 12.43 7.39 -7.01
N GLU A 295 11.70 7.03 -8.06
CA GLU A 295 11.77 7.74 -9.35
C GLU A 295 11.01 9.06 -9.28
N ILE A 296 11.64 10.15 -9.73
CA ILE A 296 11.00 11.45 -9.84
C ILE A 296 10.26 11.55 -11.17
N LEU A 297 8.94 11.67 -11.09
CA LEU A 297 8.03 11.78 -12.21
C LEU A 297 7.80 13.25 -12.59
N PRO A 298 7.32 13.51 -13.83
CA PRO A 298 6.80 14.83 -14.21
C PRO A 298 5.54 15.24 -13.43
#